data_AF-A0A958BNE4-F1
#
_entry.id   AF-A0A958BNE4-F1
#
_cell.length_a   1.000
_cell.length_b   1.000
_cell.length_c   1.000
_cell.angle_alpha   90.00
_cell.angle_beta   90.00
_cell.angle_gamma   90.00
#
_symmetry.space_group_name_H-M   'P 1'
#
loop_
_entity.id
_entity.type
_entity.pdbx_description
1 polymer ?
#
loop_
_entity_poly.entity_id
_entity_poly.type
_entity_poly.pdbx_seq_one_letter_code
_entity_poly.pdbx_strand_id
1 'polypeptide(L)'
;MDKEALRELKAINKNLEMATRLLAQLLVDGKGVVEGAPILRKMGMMPAEIAEVFGTTANTVRVAVSQQKTRKKRGPKAKDPAAKKTKKKTRKTR
;
A
#
# COMPACT_ATOMS: atom_id res chain seq x y z
N MET A 1 5.86 -37.67 16.05
CA MET A 1 5.96 -36.27 16.50
C MET A 1 5.22 -36.17 17.83
N ASP A 2 5.94 -35.84 18.90
CA ASP A 2 5.37 -35.76 20.24
C ASP A 2 4.30 -34.65 20.31
N LYS A 3 3.18 -34.96 20.98
CA LYS A 3 2.06 -34.00 21.13
C LYS A 3 2.49 -32.74 21.87
N GLU A 4 3.50 -32.84 22.73
CA GLU A 4 4.10 -31.72 23.47
C GLU A 4 4.87 -30.79 22.53
N ALA A 5 5.74 -31.32 21.67
CA ALA A 5 6.47 -30.55 20.66
C ALA A 5 5.51 -29.76 19.73
N LEU A 6 4.36 -30.36 19.37
CA LEU A 6 3.33 -29.67 18.60
C LEU A 6 2.66 -28.52 19.35
N ARG A 7 2.53 -28.61 20.68
CA ARG A 7 1.98 -27.52 21.51
C ARG A 7 2.95 -26.36 21.62
N GLU A 8 4.23 -26.67 21.86
CA GLU A 8 5.29 -25.67 21.93
C GLU A 8 5.46 -24.91 20.61
N LEU A 9 5.49 -25.63 19.49
CA LEU A 9 5.60 -25.02 18.16
C LEU A 9 4.43 -24.06 17.88
N LYS A 10 3.21 -24.42 18.30
CA LYS A 10 2.03 -23.55 18.18
C LYS A 10 2.15 -22.30 19.04
N ALA A 11 2.67 -22.42 20.26
CA ALA A 11 2.89 -21.26 21.14
C ALA A 11 3.94 -20.31 20.56
N ILE A 12 5.04 -20.86 20.05
CA ILE A 12 6.09 -20.08 19.38
C ILE A 12 5.54 -19.34 18.16
N ASN A 13 4.78 -20.01 17.29
CA ASN A 13 4.18 -19.37 16.12
C ASN A 13 3.25 -18.20 16.50
N LYS A 14 2.41 -18.36 17.54
CA LYS A 14 1.56 -17.27 18.03
C LYS A 14 2.37 -16.07 18.53
N ASN A 15 3.46 -16.33 19.26
CA ASN A 15 4.33 -15.26 19.76
C ASN A 15 5.03 -14.53 18.61
N LEU A 16 5.47 -15.27 17.57
CA LEU A 16 6.07 -14.69 16.37
C LEU A 16 5.08 -13.86 15.56
N GLU A 17 3.84 -14.32 15.41
CA GLU A 17 2.76 -13.55 14.76
C GLU A 17 2.51 -12.23 15.50
N MET A 18 2.43 -12.27 16.83
CA MET A 18 2.26 -11.09 17.67
C MET A 18 3.45 -10.12 17.56
N ALA A 19 4.69 -10.63 17.62
CA ALA A 19 5.89 -9.81 17.43
C ALA A 19 5.91 -9.13 16.06
N THR A 20 5.51 -9.86 15.01
CA THR A 20 5.47 -9.33 13.64
C THR A 20 4.44 -8.21 13.51
N ARG A 21 3.27 -8.34 14.14
CA ARG A 21 2.25 -7.28 14.18
C ARG A 21 2.74 -6.04 14.92
N LEU A 22 3.40 -6.19 16.06
CA LEU A 22 3.97 -5.06 16.82
C LEU A 22 5.05 -4.33 16.02
N LEU A 23 5.96 -5.07 15.38
CA LEU A 23 6.98 -4.47 14.51
C LEU A 23 6.36 -3.77 13.29
N ALA A 24 5.32 -4.35 12.70
CA ALA A 24 4.59 -3.71 11.61
C ALA A 24 3.96 -2.38 12.06
N GLN A 25 3.37 -2.34 13.26
CA GLN A 25 2.80 -1.12 13.85
C GLN A 25 3.86 -0.04 14.03
N LEU A 26 5.02 -0.38 14.60
CA LEU A 26 6.13 0.55 14.81
C LEU A 26 6.69 1.11 13.49
N LEU A 27 6.80 0.28 12.45
CA LEU A 27 7.32 0.69 11.15
C LEU A 27 6.42 1.69 10.42
N VAL A 28 5.12 1.64 10.69
CA VAL A 28 4.11 2.49 10.05
C VAL A 28 3.57 3.58 10.97
N ASP A 29 4.14 3.73 12.17
CA ASP A 29 3.76 4.78 13.08
C ASP A 29 3.93 6.17 12.43
N GLY A 30 2.92 7.01 12.60
CA GLY A 30 2.83 8.31 11.92
C GLY A 30 2.64 8.28 10.40
N LYS A 31 2.53 7.11 9.75
CA LYS A 31 2.34 6.99 8.29
C LYS A 31 0.90 6.62 7.95
N GLY A 32 0.35 7.26 6.92
CA GLY A 32 -0.92 6.86 6.34
C GLY A 32 -0.81 5.54 5.55
N VAL A 33 -1.96 4.90 5.29
CA VAL A 33 -2.04 3.62 4.55
C VAL A 33 -1.31 3.67 3.20
N VAL A 34 -1.38 4.80 2.49
CA VAL A 34 -0.73 4.99 1.17
C VAL A 34 0.79 4.90 1.26
N GLU A 35 1.38 5.34 2.37
CA GLU A 35 2.82 5.40 2.57
C GLU A 35 3.36 4.15 3.28
N GLY A 36 2.61 3.65 4.27
CA GLY A 36 3.03 2.50 5.07
C GLY A 36 2.71 1.14 4.44
N ALA A 37 1.58 0.98 3.73
CA ALA A 37 1.23 -0.32 3.12
C ALA A 37 2.30 -0.86 2.14
N PRO A 38 2.94 -0.04 1.29
CA PRO A 38 4.00 -0.53 0.43
C PRO A 38 5.27 -0.95 1.18
N ILE A 39 5.54 -0.39 2.36
CA ILE A 39 6.67 -0.78 3.20
C ILE A 39 6.41 -2.19 3.73
N LEU A 40 5.24 -2.41 4.36
CA LEU A 40 4.86 -3.73 4.89
C LEU A 40 4.75 -4.78 3.78
N ARG A 41 4.29 -4.39 2.59
CA ARG A 41 4.23 -5.31 1.43
C ARG A 41 5.61 -5.79 0.98
N LYS A 42 6.65 -4.94 1.09
CA LYS A 42 8.04 -5.33 0.79
C LYS A 42 8.63 -6.27 1.84
N MET A 43 8.13 -6.20 3.08
CA MET A 43 8.50 -7.11 4.17
C MET A 43 7.81 -8.48 4.07
N GLY A 44 7.02 -8.72 3.01
CA GLY A 44 6.37 -10.00 2.75
C GLY A 44 4.94 -10.11 3.28
N MET A 45 4.43 -9.10 4.01
CA MET A 45 3.06 -9.15 4.55
C MET A 45 2.01 -9.18 3.42
N MET A 46 0.97 -9.97 3.67
CA MET A 46 -0.19 -10.10 2.81
C MET A 46 -1.16 -8.92 2.98
N PRO A 47 -1.95 -8.57 1.95
CA PRO A 47 -2.84 -7.42 2.04
C PRO A 47 -3.88 -7.52 3.15
N ALA A 48 -4.26 -8.74 3.55
CA ALA A 48 -5.15 -8.96 4.69
C ALA A 48 -4.49 -8.60 6.02
N GLU A 49 -3.25 -9.05 6.26
CA GLU A 49 -2.49 -8.75 7.47
C GLU A 49 -2.18 -7.25 7.59
N ILE A 50 -1.84 -6.61 6.47
CA ILE A 50 -1.63 -5.15 6.42
C ILE A 50 -2.94 -4.41 6.76
N ALA A 51 -4.08 -4.93 6.31
CA ALA A 51 -5.38 -4.32 6.58
C ALA A 51 -5.72 -4.36 8.07
N GLU A 52 -5.33 -5.42 8.78
CA GLU A 52 -5.46 -5.50 10.25
C GLU A 52 -4.64 -4.42 10.95
N VAL A 53 -3.39 -4.20 10.54
CA VAL A 53 -2.49 -3.18 11.13
C VAL A 53 -3.08 -1.76 11.00
N PHE A 54 -3.68 -1.45 9.85
CA PHE A 54 -4.23 -0.12 9.58
C PHE A 54 -5.73 0.03 9.94
N GLY A 55 -6.41 -1.04 10.36
CA GLY A 55 -7.86 -1.02 10.58
C GLY A 55 -8.66 -0.72 9.30
N THR A 56 -8.24 -1.27 8.16
CA THR A 56 -8.90 -1.02 6.85
C THR A 56 -9.26 -2.33 6.14
N THR A 57 -9.56 -2.27 4.84
CA THR A 57 -9.82 -3.47 4.03
C THR A 57 -8.61 -3.83 3.17
N ALA A 58 -8.46 -5.12 2.86
CA ALA A 58 -7.43 -5.59 1.93
C ALA A 58 -7.51 -4.90 0.55
N ASN A 59 -8.70 -4.46 0.13
CA ASN A 59 -8.86 -3.72 -1.12
C ASN A 59 -8.21 -2.33 -1.04
N THR A 60 -8.42 -1.61 0.07
CA THR A 60 -7.76 -0.32 0.34
C THR A 60 -6.25 -0.46 0.27
N VAL A 61 -5.69 -1.52 0.86
CA VAL A 61 -4.26 -1.84 0.81
C VAL A 61 -3.78 -2.09 -0.63
N ARG A 62 -4.50 -2.89 -1.42
CA ARG A 62 -4.15 -3.14 -2.83
C ARG A 62 -4.12 -1.85 -3.66
N VAL A 63 -5.08 -0.96 -3.42
CA VAL A 63 -5.13 0.37 -4.06
C VAL A 63 -3.94 1.23 -3.62
N ALA A 64 -3.64 1.30 -2.33
CA ALA A 64 -2.48 2.04 -1.82
C ALA A 64 -1.16 1.58 -2.46
N VAL A 65 -0.95 0.26 -2.55
CA VAL A 65 0.23 -0.32 -3.19
C VAL A 65 0.29 -0.03 -4.69
N SER A 66 -0.86 -0.04 -5.39
CA SER A 66 -0.90 0.27 -6.83
C SER A 66 -0.64 1.75 -7.12
N GLN A 67 -1.14 2.65 -6.27
CA GLN A 67 -0.90 4.09 -6.39
C GLN A 67 0.59 4.44 -6.32
N GLN A 68 1.38 3.76 -5.48
CA GLN A 68 2.83 3.97 -5.42
C GLN A 68 3.52 3.62 -6.75
N LYS A 69 3.06 2.57 -7.45
CA LYS A 69 3.57 2.21 -8.79
C LYS A 69 3.27 3.31 -9.82
N THR A 70 2.09 3.94 -9.72
CA THR A 70 1.70 5.01 -10.66
C THR A 70 2.44 6.33 -10.40
N ARG A 71 2.71 6.67 -9.12
CA ARG A 71 3.52 7.85 -8.75
C ARG A 71 4.95 7.76 -9.25
N LYS A 72 5.57 6.58 -9.23
CA LYS A 72 6.92 6.40 -9.82
C LYS A 72 6.96 6.54 -11.34
N LYS A 73 5.88 6.17 -12.04
CA LYS A 73 5.80 6.23 -13.51
C LYS A 73 5.41 7.60 -14.04
N ARG A 74 4.73 8.41 -13.23
CA ARG A 74 4.34 9.78 -13.57
C ARG A 74 5.26 10.74 -12.82
N GLY A 75 6.39 11.10 -13.43
CA GLY A 75 7.17 12.25 -13.00
C GLY A 75 6.31 13.52 -12.93
N PRO A 76 6.80 14.61 -12.33
CA PRO A 76 6.01 15.83 -12.07
C PRO A 76 5.70 16.57 -13.37
N LYS A 77 4.78 16.07 -14.19
CA LYS A 77 4.16 16.82 -15.28
C LYS A 77 2.71 16.41 -15.52
N ALA A 78 1.94 17.47 -15.69
CA ALA A 78 0.68 17.57 -16.41
C ALA A 78 -0.58 17.15 -15.66
N LYS A 79 -1.18 18.14 -14.97
CA LYS A 79 -2.60 18.45 -15.13
C LYS A 79 -2.85 19.96 -14.98
N ASP A 80 -2.76 20.68 -16.09
CA ASP A 80 -3.69 21.79 -16.35
C ASP A 80 -4.34 21.55 -17.72
N PRO A 81 -5.61 21.10 -17.77
CA PRO A 81 -6.31 20.82 -19.02
C PRO A 81 -6.82 22.09 -19.74
N ALA A 82 -6.49 23.30 -19.29
CA ALA A 82 -7.04 24.55 -19.81
C ALA A 82 -6.43 25.05 -21.16
N ALA A 83 -5.24 24.61 -21.55
CA ALA A 83 -4.51 25.22 -22.67
C ALA A 83 -4.83 24.67 -24.08
N LYS A 84 -5.73 23.69 -24.24
CA LYS A 84 -5.91 22.98 -25.52
C LYS A 84 -6.99 23.53 -26.46
N LYS A 85 -7.71 24.61 -26.10
CA LYS A 85 -8.89 25.08 -26.88
C LYS A 85 -8.67 26.27 -27.83
N THR A 86 -7.51 26.91 -27.91
CA THR A 86 -7.37 28.20 -28.64
C THR A 86 -6.88 28.15 -30.09
N LYS A 87 -6.57 26.99 -30.71
CA LYS A 87 -5.99 26.97 -32.08
C LYS A 87 -6.88 26.52 -33.24
N LYS A 88 -8.20 26.31 -33.06
CA LYS A 88 -9.07 25.77 -34.14
C LYS A 88 -10.07 26.76 -34.76
N LYS A 89 -9.88 28.07 -34.67
CA LYS A 89 -10.87 29.04 -35.18
C LYS A 89 -10.29 30.30 -35.82
N THR A 90 -9.49 30.17 -36.89
CA THR A 90 -9.31 31.23 -37.91
C THR A 90 -8.70 30.65 -39.19
N ARG A 91 -9.56 30.21 -40.12
CA ARG A 91 -9.33 30.28 -41.56
C ARG A 91 -10.68 30.14 -42.26
N LYS A 92 -11.44 31.23 -42.22
CA LYS A 92 -12.58 31.49 -43.10
C LYS A 92 -12.58 32.98 -43.40
N THR A 93 -12.16 33.31 -44.63
CA THR A 93 -12.31 34.57 -45.40
C THR A 93 -11.25 34.47 -46.50
N ARG A 94 -11.51 34.73 -47.77
CA ARG A 94 -12.72 35.01 -48.55
C ARG A 94 -12.32 34.74 -50.00
#